data_AF-A0A821UEF6-F1
#
_entry.id   AF-A0A821UEF6-F1
#
_cell.length_a   1.000
_cell.length_b   1.000
_cell.length_c   1.000
_cell.angle_alpha   90.00
_cell.angle_beta   90.00
_cell.angle_gamma   90.00
#
_symmetry.space_group_name_H-M   'P 1'
#
loop_
_entity.id
_entity.type
_entity.pdbx_description
1 polymer ?
#
loop_
_entity_poly.entity_id
_entity_poly.type
_entity_poly.pdbx_seq_one_letter_code
_entity_poly.pdbx_strand_id
1 'polypeptide(L)'
;MLRSLSFFSKNTKELGIFSQYCIQKCSLYLSSALRHGEYEWQDPKSEDEVVNIVYVDKDGNKTKVRGKIGDNALYLAHRYGIEMEGACEASLACTTCHVYVNQDYVDKLPQSEEKEDDLLDMAPFLKENSRLGCQITLTKDLEGMELKLPKATRNFYVDGHKPTPH
;
A
#
# COMPACT_ATOMS: atom_id res chain seq x y z
N MET A 1 -19.92 -19.82 -57.55
CA MET A 1 -19.41 -18.69 -58.36
C MET A 1 -18.89 -17.65 -57.37
N LEU A 2 -17.65 -17.72 -56.89
CA LEU A 2 -16.40 -17.26 -57.50
C LEU A 2 -16.42 -15.80 -57.96
N ARG A 3 -15.36 -15.08 -57.51
CA ARG A 3 -14.74 -13.85 -58.05
C ARG A 3 -15.33 -12.52 -57.57
N SER A 4 -14.55 -11.49 -57.27
CA SER A 4 -13.10 -11.31 -57.06
C SER A 4 -12.86 -9.80 -56.88
N LEU A 5 -11.81 -9.46 -56.12
CA LEU A 5 -10.79 -8.43 -56.42
C LEU A 5 -11.29 -6.99 -56.71
N SER A 6 -11.12 -6.01 -55.80
CA SER A 6 -9.89 -5.36 -55.30
C SER A 6 -9.41 -4.14 -56.11
N PHE A 7 -9.12 -3.08 -55.35
CA PHE A 7 -7.92 -2.22 -55.43
C PHE A 7 -7.84 -1.07 -56.45
N PHE A 8 -6.98 -0.11 -56.05
CA PHE A 8 -6.36 1.05 -56.73
C PHE A 8 -7.10 2.39 -56.59
N SER A 9 -6.66 3.36 -55.77
CA SER A 9 -5.37 4.10 -55.68
C SER A 9 -5.25 5.30 -56.63
N LYS A 10 -4.53 6.33 -56.14
CA LYS A 10 -4.12 7.63 -56.74
C LYS A 10 -5.04 8.80 -56.34
N ASN A 11 -4.58 10.01 -56.00
CA ASN A 11 -3.25 10.61 -56.03
C ASN A 11 -3.23 11.92 -55.21
N THR A 12 -2.07 12.22 -54.64
CA THR A 12 -1.56 13.49 -54.07
C THR A 12 -1.49 14.63 -55.09
N LYS A 13 -1.69 15.91 -54.68
CA LYS A 13 -1.00 17.18 -55.11
C LYS A 13 -1.24 18.28 -54.05
N GLU A 14 -0.21 18.80 -53.35
CA GLU A 14 0.48 20.10 -53.57
C GLU A 14 -0.20 21.30 -52.87
N LEU A 15 0.40 22.30 -52.23
CA LEU A 15 1.75 22.88 -52.10
C LEU A 15 1.80 23.75 -50.81
N GLY A 16 2.97 24.00 -50.23
CA GLY A 16 3.12 25.05 -49.20
C GLY A 16 4.48 25.05 -48.51
N ILE A 17 5.33 25.99 -48.94
CA ILE A 17 6.75 26.15 -48.65
C ILE A 17 6.97 26.83 -47.29
N PHE A 18 8.03 26.46 -46.54
CA PHE A 18 9.05 27.34 -45.91
C PHE A 18 9.63 26.79 -44.60
N SER A 19 10.95 26.98 -44.49
CA SER A 19 11.72 27.10 -43.23
C SER A 19 12.16 25.80 -42.53
N GLN A 20 13.16 25.20 -43.15
CA GLN A 20 14.41 24.72 -42.56
C GLN A 20 14.64 25.04 -41.07
N TYR A 21 14.36 24.08 -40.17
CA TYR A 21 15.13 23.91 -38.94
C TYR A 21 15.27 22.41 -38.61
N CYS A 22 16.53 21.99 -38.56
CA CYS A 22 16.97 20.65 -38.23
C CYS A 22 16.89 20.47 -36.71
N ILE A 23 15.97 19.62 -36.23
CA ILE A 23 16.06 19.04 -34.88
C ILE A 23 15.75 17.54 -35.00
N GLN A 24 16.83 16.79 -35.13
CA GLN A 24 17.05 15.41 -34.70
C GLN A 24 15.80 14.59 -34.29
N LYS A 25 15.39 13.64 -35.16
CA LYS A 25 14.42 12.59 -34.84
C LYS A 25 14.98 11.67 -33.74
N CYS A 26 14.63 11.92 -32.48
CA CYS A 26 14.61 10.85 -31.49
C CYS A 26 13.37 9.99 -31.75
N SER A 27 13.58 8.74 -32.12
CA SER A 27 12.54 7.72 -32.20
C SER A 27 11.99 7.47 -30.80
N LEU A 28 10.88 8.12 -30.45
CA LEU A 28 10.14 7.81 -29.24
C LEU A 28 9.46 6.45 -29.43
N TYR A 29 10.05 5.42 -28.84
CA TYR A 29 9.34 4.16 -28.61
C TYR A 29 8.22 4.48 -27.60
N LEU A 30 6.95 4.37 -28.03
CA LEU A 30 5.83 4.34 -27.10
C LEU A 30 5.96 3.04 -26.30
N SER A 31 6.48 3.12 -25.07
CA SER A 31 6.21 2.06 -24.11
C SER A 31 4.70 2.03 -23.86
N SER A 32 4.13 0.83 -23.81
CA SER A 32 2.77 0.61 -23.35
C SER A 32 2.52 1.42 -22.08
N ALA A 33 1.49 2.27 -22.09
CA ALA A 33 1.07 3.00 -20.90
C ALA A 33 0.66 1.99 -19.82
N LEU A 34 1.58 1.68 -18.91
CA LEU A 34 1.24 1.03 -17.64
C LEU A 34 0.44 2.07 -16.86
N ARG A 35 -0.88 1.85 -16.78
CA ARG A 35 -1.73 2.63 -15.89
C ARG A 35 -1.16 2.49 -14.49
N HIS A 36 -0.59 3.57 -13.98
CA HIS A 36 -0.12 3.63 -12.61
C HIS A 36 -1.37 3.56 -11.72
N GLY A 37 -1.40 2.60 -10.79
CA GLY A 37 -2.19 2.76 -9.57
C GLY A 37 -3.60 2.17 -9.52
N GLU A 38 -3.89 1.02 -10.12
CA GLU A 38 -5.09 0.24 -9.74
C GLU A 38 -4.78 -0.76 -8.59
N TYR A 39 -4.15 -0.29 -7.51
CA TYR A 39 -4.27 -0.95 -6.20
C TYR A 39 -5.36 -0.23 -5.39
N GLU A 40 -6.43 0.17 -6.08
CA GLU A 40 -7.59 0.81 -5.47
C GLU A 40 -8.51 -0.28 -4.93
N TRP A 41 -8.62 -0.35 -3.61
CA TRP A 41 -9.91 -0.47 -2.90
C TRP A 41 -10.93 -1.44 -3.51
N GLN A 42 -10.52 -2.66 -3.83
CA GLN A 42 -11.44 -3.67 -4.35
C GLN A 42 -12.08 -4.42 -3.19
N ASP A 43 -13.40 -4.33 -3.08
CA ASP A 43 -14.17 -5.20 -2.20
C ASP A 43 -13.89 -6.69 -2.56
N PRO A 44 -13.70 -7.56 -1.56
CA PRO A 44 -13.38 -8.96 -1.79
C PRO A 44 -14.51 -9.64 -2.58
N LYS A 45 -14.15 -10.36 -3.65
CA LYS A 45 -15.10 -11.00 -4.56
C LYS A 45 -15.65 -12.32 -4.02
N SER A 46 -15.05 -12.88 -2.98
CA SER A 46 -15.42 -14.14 -2.33
C SER A 46 -15.06 -14.13 -0.84
N GLU A 47 -15.80 -14.90 -0.04
CA GLU A 47 -15.59 -15.02 1.41
C GLU A 47 -14.26 -15.71 1.77
N ASP A 48 -13.71 -16.51 0.84
CA ASP A 48 -12.45 -17.25 1.01
C ASP A 48 -11.19 -16.38 1.03
N GLU A 49 -11.30 -15.11 0.61
CA GLU A 49 -10.19 -14.12 0.55
C GLU A 49 -10.22 -13.11 1.71
N VAL A 50 -11.14 -13.28 2.67
CA VAL A 50 -11.31 -12.38 3.80
C VAL A 50 -10.60 -12.93 5.03
N VAL A 51 -9.86 -12.06 5.72
CA VAL A 51 -9.17 -12.35 6.98
C VAL A 51 -9.69 -11.39 8.05
N ASN A 52 -10.12 -11.93 9.19
CA ASN A 52 -10.57 -11.13 10.32
C ASN A 52 -9.43 -10.81 11.28
N ILE A 53 -9.29 -9.54 11.67
CA ILE A 53 -8.25 -9.07 12.59
C ILE A 53 -8.90 -8.24 13.69
N VAL A 54 -8.33 -8.31 14.88
CA VAL A 54 -8.77 -7.54 16.04
C VAL A 54 -7.73 -6.49 16.38
N TYR A 55 -8.09 -5.21 16.29
CA TYR A 55 -7.27 -4.13 16.78
C TYR A 55 -7.65 -3.79 18.22
N VAL A 56 -6.65 -3.64 19.08
CA VAL A 56 -6.82 -3.19 20.46
C VAL A 56 -6.22 -1.80 20.57
N ASP A 57 -7.08 -0.83 20.82
CA ASP A 57 -6.68 0.58 20.92
C ASP A 57 -5.91 0.86 22.22
N LYS A 58 -5.42 2.09 22.36
CA LYS A 58 -4.72 2.63 23.54
C LYS A 58 -5.58 2.53 24.81
N ASP A 59 -6.90 2.68 24.66
CA ASP A 59 -7.90 2.54 25.72
C ASP A 59 -8.30 1.09 26.02
N GLY A 60 -7.82 0.13 25.22
CA GLY A 60 -8.17 -1.30 25.35
C GLY A 60 -9.44 -1.70 24.61
N ASN A 61 -10.07 -0.79 23.86
CA ASN A 61 -11.21 -1.09 23.01
C ASN A 61 -10.81 -2.06 21.89
N LYS A 62 -11.58 -3.14 21.72
CA LYS A 62 -11.34 -4.15 20.68
C LYS A 62 -12.23 -3.90 19.48
N THR A 63 -11.63 -3.61 18.33
CA THR A 63 -12.33 -3.41 17.06
C THR A 63 -12.03 -4.56 16.11
N LYS A 64 -13.06 -5.31 15.73
CA LYS A 64 -12.92 -6.38 14.73
C LYS A 64 -13.06 -5.79 13.34
N VAL A 65 -12.09 -6.06 12.48
CA VAL A 65 -12.06 -5.58 11.10
C VAL A 65 -11.92 -6.74 10.12
N ARG A 66 -12.45 -6.54 8.92
CA ARG A 66 -12.37 -7.50 7.82
C ARG A 66 -11.39 -6.97 6.77
N GLY A 67 -10.27 -7.65 6.60
CA GLY A 67 -9.26 -7.33 5.58
C GLY A 67 -9.27 -8.35 4.46
N LYS A 68 -8.76 -7.96 3.29
CA LYS A 68 -8.48 -8.90 2.21
C LYS A 68 -7.08 -9.51 2.38
N ILE A 69 -6.87 -10.74 1.94
CA ILE A 69 -5.51 -11.29 1.80
C ILE A 69 -4.68 -10.36 0.91
N GLY A 70 -3.50 -9.98 1.40
CA GLY A 70 -2.61 -9.04 0.74
C GLY A 70 -2.80 -7.58 1.16
N ASP A 71 -3.84 -7.25 1.94
CA ASP A 71 -3.99 -5.89 2.49
C ASP A 71 -2.87 -5.60 3.50
N ASN A 72 -2.50 -4.33 3.62
CA ASN A 72 -1.57 -3.84 4.62
C ASN A 72 -2.31 -3.54 5.93
N ALA A 73 -1.76 -3.97 7.07
CA ALA A 73 -2.40 -3.74 8.36
C ALA A 73 -2.57 -2.24 8.69
N LEU A 74 -1.61 -1.37 8.32
CA LEU A 74 -1.72 0.08 8.54
C LEU A 74 -2.90 0.68 7.77
N TYR A 75 -2.98 0.44 6.45
CA TYR A 75 -4.06 0.97 5.62
C TYR A 75 -5.41 0.39 6.01
N LEU A 76 -5.45 -0.86 6.45
CA LEU A 76 -6.65 -1.47 7.00
C LEU A 76 -7.11 -0.77 8.28
N ALA A 77 -6.19 -0.44 9.18
CA ALA A 77 -6.52 0.30 10.40
C ALA A 77 -7.15 1.67 10.07
N HIS A 78 -6.58 2.40 9.11
CA HIS A 78 -7.10 3.69 8.64
C HIS A 78 -8.47 3.57 8.00
N ARG A 79 -8.70 2.54 7.16
CA ARG A 79 -10.00 2.24 6.53
C ARG A 79 -11.13 2.10 7.56
N TYR A 80 -10.83 1.49 8.70
CA TYR A 80 -11.81 1.23 9.76
C TYR A 80 -11.80 2.30 10.88
N GLY A 81 -11.07 3.40 10.70
CA GLY A 81 -11.04 4.52 11.65
C GLY A 81 -10.33 4.23 12.97
N ILE A 82 -9.43 3.25 13.00
CA ILE A 82 -8.57 2.97 14.16
C ILE A 82 -7.50 4.06 14.25
N GLU A 83 -7.25 4.59 15.44
CA GLU A 83 -6.26 5.65 15.69
C GLU A 83 -4.79 5.16 15.66
N MET A 84 -4.47 4.36 14.64
CA MET A 84 -3.11 3.95 14.33
C MET A 84 -2.40 5.06 13.55
N GLU A 85 -1.23 5.48 14.03
CA GLU A 85 -0.44 6.49 13.33
C GLU A 85 0.37 5.86 12.18
N GLY A 86 0.64 6.65 11.15
CA GLY A 86 1.30 6.19 9.93
C GLY A 86 1.99 7.30 9.17
N ALA A 87 2.81 8.10 9.85
CA ALA A 87 3.34 9.37 9.32
C ALA A 87 4.18 9.24 8.04
N CYS A 88 4.78 8.06 7.78
CA CYS A 88 5.56 7.80 6.58
C CYS A 88 4.84 6.98 5.49
N GLU A 89 3.54 6.70 5.67
CA GLU A 89 2.73 5.99 4.66
C GLU A 89 3.36 4.66 4.21
N ALA A 90 3.77 3.83 5.18
CA ALA A 90 4.43 2.54 4.96
C ALA A 90 5.80 2.58 4.26
N SER A 91 6.47 3.73 4.19
CA SER A 91 7.80 3.88 3.55
C SER A 91 9.00 3.39 4.39
N LEU A 92 8.78 2.64 5.47
CA LEU A 92 9.83 2.17 6.41
C LEU A 92 10.78 3.30 6.87
N ALA A 93 10.21 4.45 7.24
CA ALA A 93 10.99 5.64 7.63
C ALA A 93 10.63 6.18 9.02
N CYS A 94 9.67 5.57 9.73
CA CYS A 94 9.27 5.98 11.07
C CYS A 94 8.74 4.80 11.90
N THR A 95 8.55 5.02 13.20
CA THR A 95 8.02 4.03 14.16
C THR A 95 6.60 4.33 14.62
N THR A 96 5.89 5.24 13.94
CA THR A 96 4.53 5.65 14.36
C THR A 96 3.48 4.54 14.18
N CYS A 97 3.75 3.56 13.31
CA CYS A 97 2.90 2.39 13.08
C CYS A 97 3.25 1.19 13.97
N HIS A 98 4.01 1.40 15.04
CA HIS A 98 4.39 0.35 15.99
C HIS A 98 3.16 -0.33 16.61
N VAL A 99 3.17 -1.67 16.60
CA VAL A 99 2.15 -2.53 17.24
C VAL A 99 2.78 -3.69 17.96
N TYR A 100 2.03 -4.23 18.92
CA TYR A 100 2.32 -5.53 19.52
C TYR A 100 1.46 -6.60 18.85
N VAL A 101 2.12 -7.63 18.33
CA VAL A 101 1.46 -8.81 17.77
C VAL A 101 1.27 -9.85 18.88
N ASN A 102 0.15 -10.58 18.88
CA ASN A 102 0.00 -11.70 19.81
C ASN A 102 1.07 -12.79 19.53
N GLN A 103 1.67 -13.35 20.58
CA GLN A 103 2.75 -14.33 20.50
C GLN A 103 2.40 -15.54 19.63
N ASP A 104 1.13 -15.98 19.65
CA ASP A 104 0.62 -17.11 18.85
C ASP A 104 0.73 -16.89 17.32
N TYR A 105 0.90 -15.63 16.90
CA TYR A 105 0.97 -15.23 15.50
C TYR A 105 2.35 -14.70 15.10
N VAL A 106 3.26 -14.45 16.05
CA VAL A 106 4.62 -13.94 15.76
C VAL A 106 5.37 -14.91 14.85
N ASP A 107 5.29 -16.22 15.14
CA ASP A 107 5.97 -17.26 14.35
C ASP A 107 5.37 -17.46 12.95
N LYS A 108 4.14 -16.97 12.72
CA LYS A 108 3.45 -17.05 11.42
C LYS A 108 3.77 -15.86 10.51
N LEU A 109 4.29 -14.77 11.09
CA LEU A 109 4.70 -13.60 10.34
C LEU A 109 6.12 -13.80 9.78
N PRO A 110 6.46 -13.13 8.67
CA PRO A 110 7.85 -13.08 8.22
C PRO A 110 8.72 -12.47 9.32
N GLN A 111 9.98 -12.93 9.43
CA GLN A 111 10.94 -12.34 10.36
C GLN A 111 11.10 -10.83 10.09
N SER A 112 11.38 -10.05 11.14
CA SER A 112 11.69 -8.63 10.98
C SER A 112 12.99 -8.46 10.18
N GLU A 113 13.02 -7.41 9.37
CA GLU A 113 14.23 -7.00 8.66
C GLU A 113 15.15 -6.22 9.61
N GLU A 114 16.47 -6.28 9.40
CA GLU A 114 17.44 -5.52 10.20
C GLU A 114 17.10 -4.02 10.27
N LYS A 115 16.66 -3.44 9.14
CA LYS A 115 16.22 -2.03 9.08
C LYS A 115 14.94 -1.75 9.89
N GLU A 116 14.04 -2.73 9.98
CA GLU A 116 12.84 -2.62 10.82
C GLU A 116 13.26 -2.62 12.29
N ASP A 117 14.18 -3.50 12.68
CA ASP A 117 14.68 -3.61 14.06
C ASP A 117 15.44 -2.35 14.49
N ASP A 118 16.31 -1.80 13.63
CA ASP A 118 17.03 -0.53 13.87
C ASP A 118 16.07 0.63 14.16
N LEU A 119 14.92 0.66 13.46
CA LEU A 119 13.88 1.66 13.70
C LEU A 119 13.15 1.36 15.02
N LEU A 120 12.76 0.10 15.26
CA LEU A 120 12.05 -0.33 16.47
C LEU A 120 12.84 -0.04 17.75
N ASP A 121 14.17 -0.08 17.72
CA ASP A 121 15.03 0.30 18.86
C ASP A 121 14.84 1.75 19.32
N MET A 122 14.39 2.63 18.42
CA MET A 122 14.05 4.01 18.76
C MET A 122 12.60 4.19 19.24
N ALA A 123 11.78 3.14 19.22
CA ALA A 123 10.37 3.19 19.59
C ALA A 123 10.17 3.17 21.12
N PRO A 124 9.22 3.95 21.64
CA PRO A 124 8.88 3.91 23.06
C PRO A 124 8.17 2.59 23.41
N PHE A 125 8.43 2.05 24.60
CA PHE A 125 7.78 0.82 25.10
C PHE A 125 7.99 -0.41 24.20
N LEU A 126 9.19 -0.58 23.63
CA LEU A 126 9.54 -1.76 22.86
C LEU A 126 9.38 -3.06 23.68
N LYS A 127 8.91 -4.11 23.01
CA LYS A 127 8.73 -5.47 23.53
C LYS A 127 9.16 -6.48 22.48
N GLU A 128 9.44 -7.71 22.88
CA GLU A 128 9.83 -8.81 21.97
C GLU A 128 8.80 -9.09 20.87
N ASN A 129 7.52 -8.84 21.14
CA ASN A 129 6.43 -9.02 20.18
C ASN A 129 6.07 -7.75 19.39
N SER A 130 6.98 -6.77 19.37
CA SER A 130 6.78 -5.51 18.64
C SER A 130 7.12 -5.67 17.18
N ARG A 131 6.26 -5.12 16.32
CA ARG A 131 6.47 -5.04 14.87
C ARG A 131 6.00 -3.70 14.33
N LEU A 132 6.49 -3.32 13.16
CA LEU A 132 5.93 -2.20 12.40
C LEU A 132 4.70 -2.67 11.63
N GLY A 133 3.52 -2.17 11.99
CA GLY A 133 2.25 -2.57 11.37
C GLY A 133 2.24 -2.36 9.86
N CYS A 134 3.03 -1.41 9.35
CA CYS A 134 3.15 -1.17 7.91
C CYS A 134 3.91 -2.26 7.15
N GLN A 135 4.67 -3.14 7.81
CA GLN A 135 5.34 -4.28 7.18
C GLN A 135 4.49 -5.56 7.25
N ILE A 136 3.38 -5.54 8.00
CA ILE A 136 2.49 -6.67 8.15
C ILE A 136 1.50 -6.68 6.98
N THR A 137 1.67 -7.68 6.12
CA THR A 137 0.73 -8.01 5.03
C THR A 137 -0.18 -9.16 5.47
N LEU A 138 -1.48 -9.05 5.20
CA LEU A 138 -2.43 -10.06 5.64
C LEU A 138 -2.31 -11.35 4.84
N THR A 139 -2.13 -12.46 5.54
CA THR A 139 -2.17 -13.81 4.97
C THR A 139 -3.30 -14.61 5.60
N LYS A 140 -3.68 -15.73 4.96
CA LYS A 140 -4.77 -16.59 5.43
C LYS A 140 -4.52 -17.18 6.83
N ASP A 141 -3.26 -17.34 7.22
CA ASP A 141 -2.86 -17.94 8.49
C ASP A 141 -2.99 -16.99 9.70
N LEU A 142 -3.25 -15.70 9.41
CA LEU A 142 -3.43 -14.63 10.40
C LEU A 142 -4.90 -14.41 10.79
N GLU A 143 -5.79 -15.36 10.46
CA GLU A 143 -7.19 -15.31 10.87
C GLU A 143 -7.32 -15.20 12.39
N GLY A 144 -8.03 -14.17 12.84
CA GLY A 144 -8.25 -13.87 14.26
C GLY A 144 -7.07 -13.22 14.97
N MET A 145 -6.03 -12.78 14.25
CA MET A 145 -4.87 -12.12 14.85
C MET A 145 -5.28 -10.87 15.65
N GLU A 146 -4.69 -10.70 16.83
CA GLU A 146 -4.87 -9.51 17.66
C GLU A 146 -3.63 -8.61 17.54
N LEU A 147 -3.86 -7.35 17.14
CA LEU A 147 -2.86 -6.29 17.06
C LEU A 147 -3.16 -5.23 18.11
N LYS A 148 -2.23 -4.99 19.02
CA LYS A 148 -2.41 -4.02 20.11
C LYS A 148 -1.57 -2.78 19.88
N LEU A 149 -2.20 -1.61 19.97
CA LEU A 149 -1.53 -0.32 19.85
C LEU A 149 -0.80 0.02 21.17
N PRO A 150 0.43 0.57 21.09
CA PRO A 150 1.13 1.11 22.25
C PRO A 150 0.45 2.40 22.74
N LYS A 151 0.58 2.69 24.05
CA LYS A 151 -0.05 3.87 24.67
C LYS A 151 0.40 5.19 24.04
N ALA A 152 1.66 5.26 23.61
CA ALA A 152 2.22 6.41 22.95
C ALA A 152 3.21 5.95 21.87
N THR A 153 3.24 6.66 20.77
CA THR A 153 4.15 6.49 19.64
C THR A 153 5.03 7.74 19.54
N ARG A 154 6.26 7.59 19.05
CA ARG A 154 7.17 8.73 18.86
C ARG A 154 6.76 9.47 17.60
N ASN A 155 5.83 10.41 17.75
CA ASN A 155 5.44 11.32 16.69
C ASN A 155 5.89 12.73 17.07
N PHE A 156 6.79 13.32 16.27
CA PHE A 156 7.36 14.65 16.51
C PHE A 156 6.37 15.76 16.08
N TYR A 157 5.08 15.62 16.41
CA TYR A 157 4.14 16.71 16.25
C TYR A 157 4.33 17.68 17.41
N VAL A 158 4.94 18.83 17.11
CA VAL A 158 5.09 19.94 18.05
C VAL A 158 3.76 20.61 18.42
N ASP A 159 2.65 20.31 17.74
CA ASP A 159 1.40 21.07 17.91
C ASP A 159 0.13 20.22 18.20
N GLY A 160 0.25 18.92 18.50
CA GLY A 160 -0.90 18.09 18.91
C GLY A 160 -2.04 17.94 17.88
N HIS A 161 -1.82 18.38 16.64
CA HIS A 161 -2.79 18.25 15.55
C HIS A 161 -2.74 16.84 14.96
N LYS A 162 -3.84 16.09 15.04
CA LYS A 162 -4.00 14.80 14.35
C LYS A 162 -4.59 15.09 12.95
N PRO A 163 -3.79 15.11 11.87
CA PRO A 163 -4.36 15.24 10.52
C PRO A 163 -5.22 14.02 10.23
N THR A 164 -6.40 14.25 9.67
CA THR A 164 -7.22 13.17 9.13
C THR A 164 -6.51 12.53 7.94
N PRO A 165 -6.42 11.20 7.86
CA PRO A 165 -5.99 10.53 6.64
C PRO A 165 -6.92 10.93 5.49
N HIS A 166 -6.33 11.18 4.32
CA HIS A 166 -7.01 11.67 3.12
C HIS A 166 -7.61 10.52 2.29
#